data_AF-A0A2D5ACW0-F1
#
_entry.id   AF-A0A2D5ACW0-F1
#
_cell.length_a   1.000
_cell.length_b   1.000
_cell.length_c   1.000
_cell.angle_alpha   90.00
_cell.angle_beta   90.00
_cell.angle_gamma   90.00
#
_symmetry.space_group_name_H-M   'P 1'
#
loop_
_entity.id
_entity.type
_entity.pdbx_description
1 polymer ?
#
loop_
_entity_poly.entity_id
_entity_poly.type
_entity_poly.pdbx_seq_one_letter_code
_entity_poly.pdbx_strand_id
1 'polypeptide(L)'
;MTADRRYRTAAMSLVDRQFAFAGPKVLDKFLGGLLEVYPEIEPTRNYPVSWFLFRVTGVVARDDDLEAQLVSGVDLLADAALLASRLASRRGPAPHDPDTEVAATEIAAEWDVSRRTLQRWRYDGLPLMLARFPDGVARSVCRRKIAERFASRFAERTGRASRTTSDSTVIKPVAEHPGRRSSVTDGASVTGPRRLRRNAGSRRRIARLVIRARARLIPAVEIAARIDRSLAVVRRVELAARLEAVAAIPPPAVTPPNLDRPDAVEVFGVAGSLDDAVTTFGSLKFFEWLARIRDEEIEDEESDRARIAAMNFALARALHGIERIHDPGGPVRERDVDLVESHLRWWGMLVERATLAGLQPGLRRFEQSLGRRLDQLPTARAMAALDLLLDAVSEGVRSFDPTRRTSGHGLARSVGLAVSRRVAREPGWTEVTGARGRPSGAEERRIDLLVAVPEPARSLMAPIRWWRSLDATRRSAHAEHPGLEPFLVRFGLDLPGRPRTLLETGRLIGRPPTRWSGAVEALLRSVRGAAVDASSQGPAG
;
A
#
# COMPACT_ATOMS: atom_id res chain seq x y z
N MET A 1 -0.23 -7.71 -14.81
CA MET A 1 -1.22 -6.69 -14.40
C MET A 1 -2.64 -7.08 -14.85
N THR A 2 -3.35 -7.78 -13.99
CA THR A 2 -4.83 -7.77 -13.94
C THR A 2 -5.20 -7.06 -12.64
N ALA A 3 -6.18 -6.16 -12.67
CA ALA A 3 -6.75 -5.64 -11.42
C ALA A 3 -7.40 -6.79 -10.64
N ASP A 4 -7.64 -6.59 -9.34
CA ASP A 4 -8.57 -7.42 -8.56
C ASP A 4 -9.92 -7.45 -9.30
N ARG A 5 -10.17 -8.58 -9.95
CA ARG A 5 -11.29 -8.85 -10.84
C ARG A 5 -11.93 -10.12 -10.33
N ARG A 6 -13.13 -10.00 -9.78
CA ARG A 6 -13.94 -11.15 -9.37
C ARG A 6 -14.57 -11.79 -10.60
N TYR A 7 -14.86 -13.09 -10.50
CA TYR A 7 -15.73 -13.79 -11.43
C TYR A 7 -17.15 -13.22 -11.33
N ARG A 8 -17.87 -13.25 -12.45
CA ARG A 8 -19.31 -12.93 -12.53
C ARG A 8 -20.15 -14.01 -11.85
N THR A 9 -19.67 -15.25 -11.86
CA THR A 9 -20.31 -16.40 -11.21
C THR A 9 -19.56 -16.87 -9.97
N ALA A 10 -20.31 -17.24 -8.92
CA ALA A 10 -19.74 -17.85 -7.73
C ALA A 10 -19.09 -19.21 -8.03
N ALA A 11 -19.68 -19.98 -8.96
CA ALA A 11 -19.17 -21.26 -9.44
C ALA A 11 -17.71 -21.17 -9.89
N MET A 12 -17.37 -20.24 -10.80
CA MET A 12 -16.01 -20.13 -11.31
C MET A 12 -15.00 -19.74 -10.21
N SER A 13 -15.45 -19.04 -9.16
CA SER A 13 -14.63 -18.74 -7.99
C SER A 13 -14.26 -20.00 -7.19
N LEU A 14 -15.14 -21.01 -7.15
CA LEU A 14 -14.85 -22.31 -6.53
C LEU A 14 -13.90 -23.13 -7.40
N VAL A 15 -14.14 -23.18 -8.72
CA VAL A 15 -13.26 -23.85 -9.70
C VAL A 15 -11.83 -23.30 -9.63
N ASP A 16 -11.67 -21.97 -9.57
CA ASP A 16 -10.35 -21.35 -9.48
C ASP A 16 -9.62 -21.66 -8.16
N ARG A 17 -10.35 -21.80 -7.05
CA ARG A 17 -9.78 -22.20 -5.75
C ARG A 17 -9.23 -23.62 -5.77
N GLN A 18 -9.89 -24.55 -6.47
CA GLN A 18 -9.41 -25.93 -6.62
C GLN A 18 -8.02 -25.99 -7.31
N PHE A 19 -7.68 -24.98 -8.12
CA PHE A 19 -6.38 -24.85 -8.80
C PHE A 19 -5.43 -23.84 -8.16
N ALA A 20 -5.68 -23.41 -6.91
CA ALA A 20 -4.79 -22.52 -6.17
C ALA A 20 -3.44 -23.19 -5.82
N PHE A 21 -3.44 -24.50 -5.61
CA PHE A 21 -2.26 -25.31 -5.22
C PHE A 21 -1.79 -26.28 -6.31
N ALA A 22 -2.32 -26.16 -7.54
CA ALA A 22 -1.98 -27.04 -8.65
C ALA A 22 -0.54 -26.79 -9.16
N GLY A 23 0.24 -27.86 -9.32
CA GLY A 23 1.60 -27.77 -9.87
C GLY A 23 1.64 -27.43 -11.37
N PRO A 24 2.79 -27.00 -11.92
CA PRO A 24 2.88 -26.46 -13.29
C PRO A 24 2.29 -27.37 -14.38
N LYS A 25 2.62 -28.67 -14.39
CA LYS A 25 2.07 -29.65 -15.36
C LYS A 25 0.53 -29.75 -15.33
N VAL A 26 -0.06 -29.53 -14.16
CA VAL A 26 -1.51 -29.59 -13.94
C VAL A 26 -2.16 -28.30 -14.44
N LEU A 27 -1.54 -27.14 -14.17
CA LEU A 27 -1.94 -25.86 -14.74
C LEU A 27 -1.85 -25.84 -16.27
N ASP A 28 -0.82 -26.45 -16.86
CA ASP A 28 -0.69 -26.62 -18.31
C ASP A 28 -1.87 -27.41 -18.91
N LYS A 29 -2.18 -28.58 -18.34
CA LYS A 29 -3.29 -29.42 -18.80
C LYS A 29 -4.62 -28.68 -18.76
N PHE A 30 -4.94 -28.01 -17.65
CA PHE A 30 -6.20 -27.28 -17.50
C PHE A 30 -6.26 -26.01 -18.35
N LEU A 31 -5.15 -25.30 -18.54
CA LEU A 31 -5.11 -24.16 -19.46
C LEU A 31 -5.31 -24.63 -20.91
N GLY A 32 -4.70 -25.76 -21.30
CA GLY A 32 -4.91 -26.39 -22.61
C GLY A 32 -6.38 -26.71 -22.87
N GLY A 33 -7.00 -27.50 -21.99
CA GLY A 33 -8.42 -27.87 -22.09
C GLY A 33 -9.36 -26.66 -22.08
N LEU A 34 -9.10 -25.67 -21.23
CA LEU A 34 -9.87 -24.42 -21.19
C LEU A 34 -9.83 -23.67 -22.52
N LEU A 35 -8.67 -23.60 -23.17
CA LEU A 35 -8.48 -22.95 -24.46
C LEU A 35 -9.00 -23.78 -25.66
N GLU A 36 -9.21 -25.08 -25.48
CA GLU A 36 -9.84 -25.96 -26.49
C GLU A 36 -11.36 -25.88 -26.44
N VAL A 37 -11.93 -25.80 -25.23
CA VAL A 37 -13.39 -25.65 -25.02
C VAL A 37 -13.87 -24.23 -25.34
N TYR A 38 -13.00 -23.23 -25.19
CA TYR A 38 -13.35 -21.81 -25.34
C TYR A 38 -14.17 -21.45 -26.59
N PRO A 39 -13.83 -21.95 -27.81
CA PRO A 39 -14.62 -21.66 -29.00
C PRO A 39 -16.05 -22.22 -28.93
N GLU A 40 -16.27 -23.36 -28.30
CA GLU A 40 -17.55 -24.10 -28.26
C GLU A 40 -18.63 -23.41 -27.42
N ILE A 41 -18.26 -22.43 -26.58
CA ILE A 41 -19.19 -21.70 -25.72
C ILE A 41 -19.90 -20.63 -26.56
N GLU A 42 -21.21 -20.79 -26.74
CA GLU A 42 -22.10 -19.89 -27.48
C GLU A 42 -22.73 -18.87 -26.54
N PRO A 43 -22.63 -17.54 -26.80
CA PRO A 43 -23.14 -16.52 -25.87
C PRO A 43 -24.63 -16.62 -25.53
N THR A 44 -25.43 -17.13 -26.47
CA THR A 44 -26.90 -17.23 -26.38
C THR A 44 -27.40 -18.48 -25.64
N ARG A 45 -26.50 -19.41 -25.28
CA ARG A 45 -26.84 -20.69 -24.65
C ARG A 45 -26.46 -20.68 -23.17
N ASN A 46 -27.25 -21.38 -22.35
CA ASN A 46 -26.91 -21.66 -20.96
C ASN A 46 -26.21 -23.03 -20.85
N TYR A 47 -25.21 -23.12 -19.97
CA TYR A 47 -24.39 -24.31 -19.76
C TYR A 47 -24.38 -24.70 -18.28
N PRO A 48 -24.55 -26.00 -17.94
CA PRO A 48 -24.26 -26.49 -16.60
C PRO A 48 -22.80 -26.27 -16.20
N VAL A 49 -22.55 -25.95 -14.94
CA VAL A 49 -21.17 -25.85 -14.41
C VAL A 49 -20.46 -27.20 -14.50
N SER A 50 -21.18 -28.30 -14.22
CA SER A 50 -20.66 -29.67 -14.37
C SER A 50 -20.14 -29.96 -15.80
N TRP A 51 -20.86 -29.52 -16.84
CA TRP A 51 -20.43 -29.65 -18.23
C TRP A 51 -19.12 -28.91 -18.49
N PHE A 52 -19.01 -27.65 -18.06
CA PHE A 52 -17.79 -26.87 -18.27
C PHE A 52 -16.60 -27.48 -17.52
N LEU A 53 -16.81 -27.88 -16.26
CA LEU A 53 -15.80 -28.59 -15.46
C LEU A 53 -15.34 -29.89 -16.13
N PHE A 54 -16.26 -30.73 -16.58
CA PHE A 54 -15.93 -31.97 -17.28
C PHE A 54 -15.13 -31.70 -18.55
N ARG A 55 -15.54 -30.72 -19.36
CA ARG A 55 -14.85 -30.38 -20.62
C ARG A 55 -13.46 -29.78 -20.41
N VAL A 56 -13.23 -29.03 -19.33
CA VAL A 56 -11.91 -28.45 -18.99
C VAL A 56 -10.98 -29.46 -18.30
N THR A 57 -11.53 -30.36 -17.46
CA THR A 57 -10.72 -31.21 -16.56
C THR A 57 -10.64 -32.68 -16.98
N GLY A 58 -11.62 -33.17 -17.73
CA GLY A 58 -11.86 -34.59 -18.01
C GLY A 58 -12.47 -35.37 -16.85
N VAL A 59 -12.82 -34.71 -15.73
CA VAL A 59 -13.37 -35.34 -14.52
C VAL A 59 -14.87 -35.08 -14.43
N VAL A 60 -15.66 -36.14 -14.26
CA VAL A 60 -17.11 -36.03 -14.03
C VAL A 60 -17.34 -35.61 -12.58
N ALA A 61 -17.88 -34.42 -12.36
CA ALA A 61 -18.37 -34.00 -11.05
C ALA A 61 -19.70 -34.71 -10.77
N ARG A 62 -19.71 -35.64 -9.80
CA ARG A 62 -20.92 -36.35 -9.35
C ARG A 62 -21.59 -35.58 -8.21
N ASP A 63 -21.94 -34.33 -8.50
CA ASP A 63 -22.48 -33.39 -7.53
C ASP A 63 -23.74 -32.75 -8.15
N ASP A 64 -24.90 -33.18 -7.68
CA ASP A 64 -26.21 -32.83 -8.26
C ASP A 64 -26.46 -31.31 -8.21
N ASP A 65 -25.90 -30.63 -7.21
CA ASP A 65 -25.95 -29.16 -7.08
C ASP A 65 -25.17 -28.43 -8.19
N LEU A 66 -24.08 -29.04 -8.71
CA LEU A 66 -23.30 -28.50 -9.83
C LEU A 66 -23.90 -28.81 -11.20
N GLU A 67 -24.74 -29.83 -11.31
CA GLU A 67 -25.55 -30.09 -12.51
C GLU A 67 -26.73 -29.12 -12.61
N ALA A 68 -27.38 -28.81 -11.48
CA ALA A 68 -28.47 -27.84 -11.40
C ALA A 68 -28.02 -26.38 -11.68
N GLN A 69 -26.74 -26.06 -11.47
CA GLN A 69 -26.22 -24.70 -11.66
C GLN A 69 -25.96 -24.38 -13.13
N LEU A 70 -26.87 -23.62 -13.75
CA LEU A 70 -26.73 -23.08 -15.10
C LEU A 70 -26.04 -21.71 -15.12
N VAL A 71 -25.14 -21.50 -16.08
CA VAL A 71 -24.44 -20.22 -16.34
C VAL A 71 -24.69 -19.77 -17.78
N SER A 72 -24.91 -18.45 -17.98
CA SER A 72 -25.07 -17.86 -19.31
C SER A 72 -23.76 -17.95 -20.11
N GLY A 73 -23.84 -18.21 -21.42
CA GLY A 73 -22.65 -18.26 -22.28
C GLY A 73 -21.85 -16.97 -22.29
N VAL A 74 -22.50 -15.80 -22.14
CA VAL A 74 -21.84 -14.50 -22.00
C VAL A 74 -20.98 -14.43 -20.74
N ASP A 75 -21.53 -14.83 -19.59
CA ASP A 75 -20.81 -14.76 -18.32
C ASP A 75 -19.76 -15.86 -18.22
N LEU A 76 -20.04 -17.06 -18.76
CA LEU A 76 -19.10 -18.16 -18.85
C LEU A 76 -17.87 -17.78 -19.70
N LEU A 77 -18.04 -17.09 -20.84
CA LEU A 77 -16.92 -16.60 -21.65
C LEU A 77 -16.08 -15.57 -20.89
N ALA A 78 -16.71 -14.60 -20.22
CA ALA A 78 -15.99 -13.59 -19.44
C ALA A 78 -15.20 -14.22 -18.28
N ASP A 79 -15.81 -15.17 -17.58
CA ASP A 79 -15.21 -15.90 -16.46
C ASP A 79 -14.12 -16.87 -16.92
N ALA A 80 -14.32 -17.58 -18.04
CA ALA A 80 -13.30 -18.42 -18.66
C ALA A 80 -12.10 -17.61 -19.16
N ALA A 81 -12.29 -16.40 -19.71
CA ALA A 81 -11.19 -15.52 -20.10
C ALA A 81 -10.39 -15.01 -18.89
N LEU A 82 -11.07 -14.77 -17.77
CA LEU A 82 -10.43 -14.42 -16.49
C LEU A 82 -9.67 -15.62 -15.90
N LEU A 83 -10.26 -16.81 -15.91
CA LEU A 83 -9.64 -18.06 -15.45
C LEU A 83 -8.39 -18.39 -16.29
N ALA A 84 -8.48 -18.34 -17.62
CA ALA A 84 -7.34 -18.55 -18.52
C ALA A 84 -6.20 -17.56 -18.22
N SER A 85 -6.53 -16.28 -18.01
CA SER A 85 -5.53 -15.28 -17.61
C SER A 85 -4.91 -15.58 -16.24
N ARG A 86 -5.66 -16.11 -15.27
CA ARG A 86 -5.17 -16.43 -13.93
C ARG A 86 -4.28 -17.67 -13.94
N LEU A 87 -4.72 -18.76 -14.60
CA LEU A 87 -3.93 -19.98 -14.79
C LEU A 87 -2.63 -19.71 -15.55
N ALA A 88 -2.69 -18.98 -16.67
CA ALA A 88 -1.49 -18.57 -17.41
C ALA A 88 -0.54 -17.68 -16.58
N SER A 89 -1.08 -16.84 -15.69
CA SER A 89 -0.25 -16.01 -14.79
C SER A 89 0.41 -16.83 -13.68
N ARG A 90 -0.28 -17.86 -13.14
CA ARG A 90 0.30 -18.77 -12.13
C ARG A 90 1.38 -19.67 -12.72
N ARG A 91 1.15 -20.20 -13.93
CA ARG A 91 2.13 -21.04 -14.64
C ARG A 91 3.34 -20.23 -15.14
N GLY A 92 3.10 -18.99 -15.57
CA GLY A 92 4.09 -18.15 -16.24
C GLY A 92 4.10 -18.32 -17.77
N PRO A 93 4.90 -17.50 -18.47
CA PRO A 93 4.91 -17.45 -19.93
C PRO A 93 5.63 -18.67 -20.54
N ALA A 94 4.91 -19.44 -21.35
CA ALA A 94 5.49 -20.49 -22.20
C ALA A 94 6.21 -19.88 -23.41
N PRO A 95 7.05 -20.65 -24.13
CA PRO A 95 7.45 -20.31 -25.48
C PRO A 95 6.23 -19.98 -26.35
N HIS A 96 6.32 -18.92 -27.14
CA HIS A 96 5.30 -18.55 -28.12
C HIS A 96 5.27 -19.53 -29.28
N ASP A 97 4.07 -19.97 -29.67
CA ASP A 97 3.81 -20.81 -30.83
C ASP A 97 3.11 -19.98 -31.93
N PRO A 98 3.79 -19.63 -33.04
CA PRO A 98 3.23 -18.78 -34.10
C PRO A 98 2.11 -19.47 -34.92
N ASP A 99 2.06 -20.80 -34.92
CA ASP A 99 1.05 -21.56 -35.69
C ASP A 99 -0.32 -21.50 -34.98
N THR A 100 -0.32 -21.59 -33.64
CA THR A 100 -1.57 -21.60 -32.85
C THR A 100 -1.90 -20.26 -32.17
N GLU A 101 -0.93 -19.38 -31.96
CA GLU A 101 -1.11 -18.08 -31.29
C GLU A 101 -0.87 -16.88 -32.22
N VAL A 102 -1.50 -15.75 -31.89
CA VAL A 102 -1.34 -14.46 -32.58
C VAL A 102 -1.12 -13.35 -31.54
N ALA A 103 -0.22 -12.41 -31.81
CA ALA A 103 0.13 -11.38 -30.85
C ALA A 103 -0.97 -10.31 -30.74
N ALA A 104 -1.23 -9.81 -29.53
CA ALA A 104 -2.23 -8.77 -29.31
C ALA A 104 -1.91 -7.43 -30.02
N THR A 105 -0.69 -7.25 -30.52
CA THR A 105 -0.30 -6.15 -31.43
C THR A 105 -0.74 -6.38 -32.86
N GLU A 106 -0.69 -7.64 -33.34
CA GLU A 106 -1.17 -8.04 -34.67
C GLU A 106 -2.71 -7.98 -34.70
N ILE A 107 -3.39 -8.58 -33.72
CA ILE A 107 -4.84 -8.48 -33.54
C ILE A 107 -5.32 -7.01 -33.55
N ALA A 108 -4.57 -6.11 -32.91
CA ALA A 108 -4.91 -4.69 -32.84
C ALA A 108 -4.80 -3.98 -34.20
N ALA A 109 -3.82 -4.36 -35.02
CA ALA A 109 -3.61 -3.82 -36.35
C ALA A 109 -4.59 -4.41 -37.36
N GLU A 110 -4.82 -5.72 -37.32
CA GLU A 110 -5.74 -6.45 -38.21
C GLU A 110 -7.19 -5.98 -38.07
N TRP A 111 -7.63 -5.68 -36.84
CA TRP A 111 -9.00 -5.27 -36.56
C TRP A 111 -9.19 -3.75 -36.46
N ASP A 112 -8.16 -2.95 -36.80
CA ASP A 112 -8.13 -1.48 -36.65
C ASP A 112 -8.64 -0.96 -35.29
N VAL A 113 -8.13 -1.57 -34.20
CA VAL A 113 -8.52 -1.20 -32.83
C VAL A 113 -7.33 -0.88 -31.94
N SER A 114 -7.49 0.13 -31.09
CA SER A 114 -6.47 0.45 -30.10
C SER A 114 -6.18 -0.74 -29.16
N ARG A 115 -4.92 -0.88 -28.72
CA ARG A 115 -4.54 -1.86 -27.67
C ARG A 115 -5.39 -1.72 -26.38
N ARG A 116 -5.93 -0.53 -26.11
CA ARG A 116 -6.86 -0.25 -24.99
C ARG A 116 -8.25 -0.85 -25.22
N THR A 117 -8.69 -0.97 -26.48
CA THR A 117 -9.92 -1.65 -26.88
C THR A 117 -9.80 -3.15 -26.66
N LEU A 118 -8.71 -3.80 -27.12
CA LEU A 118 -8.47 -5.22 -26.83
C LEU A 118 -8.39 -5.51 -25.32
N GLN A 119 -7.77 -4.61 -24.53
CA GLN A 119 -7.75 -4.73 -23.07
C GLN A 119 -9.14 -4.65 -22.43
N ARG A 120 -10.10 -3.97 -23.07
CA ARG A 120 -11.52 -3.94 -22.66
C ARG A 120 -12.23 -5.23 -23.08
N TRP A 121 -12.01 -5.72 -24.29
CA TRP A 121 -12.62 -6.96 -24.78
C TRP A 121 -12.22 -8.21 -23.98
N ARG A 122 -11.17 -8.14 -23.15
CA ARG A 122 -10.90 -9.13 -22.09
C ARG A 122 -12.06 -9.31 -21.09
N TYR A 123 -12.88 -8.28 -20.87
CA TYR A 123 -14.09 -8.36 -20.03
C TYR A 123 -15.29 -8.97 -20.76
N ASP A 124 -15.25 -9.00 -22.11
CA ASP A 124 -16.30 -9.47 -23.00
C ASP A 124 -16.01 -10.89 -23.54
N GLY A 125 -14.93 -11.53 -23.07
CA GLY A 125 -14.56 -12.89 -23.46
C GLY A 125 -13.42 -13.00 -24.48
N LEU A 126 -12.43 -12.11 -24.47
CA LEU A 126 -11.16 -12.29 -25.21
C LEU A 126 -10.01 -12.72 -24.26
N PRO A 127 -9.61 -14.00 -24.23
CA PRO A 127 -8.51 -14.47 -23.39
C PRO A 127 -7.16 -14.04 -23.96
N LEU A 128 -6.57 -13.02 -23.34
CA LEU A 128 -5.17 -12.63 -23.59
C LEU A 128 -4.27 -13.22 -22.49
N MET A 129 -3.24 -13.96 -22.91
CA MET A 129 -2.24 -14.64 -22.06
C MET A 129 -0.85 -14.08 -22.35
N LEU A 130 0.17 -14.45 -21.56
CA LEU A 130 1.56 -14.08 -21.83
C LEU A 130 2.32 -15.28 -22.42
N ALA A 131 3.00 -15.04 -23.54
CA ALA A 131 3.97 -15.97 -24.12
C ALA A 131 5.33 -15.27 -24.30
N ARG A 132 6.40 -16.05 -24.18
CA ARG A 132 7.80 -15.62 -24.33
C ARG A 132 8.23 -15.86 -25.77
N PHE A 133 8.58 -14.78 -26.45
CA PHE A 133 9.04 -14.80 -27.83
C PHE A 133 10.53 -15.20 -27.92
N PRO A 134 11.05 -15.55 -29.11
CA PRO A 134 12.45 -15.93 -29.30
C PRO A 134 13.47 -14.85 -28.86
N ASP A 135 13.06 -13.59 -28.82
CA ASP A 135 13.86 -12.46 -28.27
C ASP A 135 13.87 -12.39 -26.73
N GLY A 136 13.29 -13.39 -26.05
CA GLY A 136 13.19 -13.47 -24.60
C GLY A 136 12.08 -12.62 -23.98
N VAL A 137 11.41 -11.76 -24.75
CA VAL A 137 10.40 -10.81 -24.26
C VAL A 137 9.03 -11.48 -24.13
N ALA A 138 8.37 -11.27 -22.99
CA ALA A 138 7.00 -11.73 -22.79
C ALA A 138 5.99 -10.73 -23.40
N ARG A 139 5.18 -11.17 -24.36
CA ARG A 139 4.12 -10.37 -25.00
C ARG A 139 2.75 -11.00 -24.75
N SER A 140 1.70 -10.19 -24.89
CA SER A 140 0.32 -10.69 -24.82
C SER A 140 -0.08 -11.37 -26.13
N VAL A 141 -0.61 -12.59 -26.05
CA VAL A 141 -1.06 -13.41 -27.18
C VAL A 141 -2.48 -13.95 -26.95
N CYS A 142 -3.14 -14.36 -28.04
CA CYS A 142 -4.39 -15.13 -28.02
C CYS A 142 -4.26 -16.34 -28.95
N ARG A 143 -5.01 -17.44 -28.73
CA ARG A 143 -5.08 -18.50 -29.74
C ARG A 143 -5.84 -18.00 -30.97
N ARG A 144 -5.32 -18.27 -32.17
CA ARG A 144 -5.85 -17.80 -33.46
C ARG A 144 -7.34 -18.13 -33.63
N LYS A 145 -7.73 -19.39 -33.42
CA LYS A 145 -9.13 -19.86 -33.44
C LYS A 145 -10.08 -19.14 -32.47
N ILE A 146 -9.57 -18.64 -31.33
CA ILE A 146 -10.36 -17.88 -30.37
C ILE A 146 -10.53 -16.43 -30.85
N ALA A 147 -9.45 -15.82 -31.35
CA ALA A 147 -9.49 -14.47 -31.90
C ALA A 147 -10.46 -14.39 -33.09
N GLU A 148 -10.37 -15.32 -34.05
CA GLU A 148 -11.29 -15.44 -35.19
C GLU A 148 -12.76 -15.54 -34.73
N ARG A 149 -13.08 -16.48 -33.84
CA ARG A 149 -14.46 -16.69 -33.38
C ARG A 149 -14.97 -15.54 -32.50
N PHE A 150 -14.09 -14.78 -31.85
CA PHE A 150 -14.43 -13.54 -31.16
C PHE A 150 -14.75 -12.42 -32.17
N ALA A 151 -13.94 -12.26 -33.22
CA ALA A 151 -14.14 -11.27 -34.27
C ALA A 151 -15.50 -11.44 -34.97
N SER A 152 -15.85 -12.67 -35.38
CA SER A 152 -17.16 -12.95 -36.01
C SER A 152 -18.34 -12.54 -35.11
N ARG A 153 -18.26 -12.78 -33.80
CA ARG A 153 -19.30 -12.39 -32.81
C ARG A 153 -19.36 -10.88 -32.59
N PHE A 154 -18.23 -10.18 -32.68
CA PHE A 154 -18.19 -8.73 -32.50
C PHE A 154 -18.63 -7.96 -33.76
N ALA A 155 -18.38 -8.51 -34.96
CA ALA A 155 -18.84 -7.95 -36.23
C ALA A 155 -20.38 -7.78 -36.28
N GLU A 156 -21.13 -8.78 -35.81
CA GLU A 156 -22.59 -8.72 -35.67
C GLU A 156 -23.06 -7.59 -34.73
N ARG A 157 -22.26 -7.25 -33.70
CA ARG A 157 -22.53 -6.14 -32.78
C ARG A 157 -22.15 -4.78 -33.38
N THR A 158 -21.02 -4.66 -34.06
CA THR A 158 -20.55 -3.37 -34.62
C THR A 158 -21.37 -2.90 -35.81
N GLY A 159 -22.05 -3.81 -36.54
CA GLY A 159 -23.01 -3.45 -37.59
C GLY A 159 -24.16 -2.52 -37.15
N ARG A 160 -24.50 -2.51 -35.84
CA ARG A 160 -25.47 -1.54 -35.26
C ARG A 160 -24.83 -0.27 -34.67
N ALA A 161 -23.54 -0.28 -34.35
CA ALA A 161 -22.86 0.83 -33.70
C ALA A 161 -22.26 1.86 -34.68
N SER A 162 -22.02 1.46 -35.94
CA SER A 162 -21.38 2.29 -36.98
C SER A 162 -22.20 3.53 -37.42
N ARG A 163 -23.43 3.73 -36.91
CA ARG A 163 -24.29 4.87 -37.27
C ARG A 163 -24.23 6.07 -36.30
N THR A 164 -23.48 5.99 -35.19
CA THR A 164 -23.63 6.95 -34.08
C THR A 164 -22.35 7.61 -33.57
N THR A 165 -21.21 7.44 -34.22
CA THR A 165 -19.95 8.13 -33.85
C THR A 165 -19.22 8.69 -35.07
N SER A 166 -19.89 9.60 -35.78
CA SER A 166 -19.30 10.43 -36.86
C SER A 166 -19.22 11.90 -36.45
N ASP A 167 -18.80 12.19 -35.22
CA ASP A 167 -18.39 13.54 -34.83
C ASP A 167 -17.28 13.50 -33.77
N SER A 168 -16.03 13.58 -34.24
CA SER A 168 -14.89 13.93 -33.40
C SER A 168 -14.05 14.93 -34.18
N THR A 169 -14.18 16.19 -33.80
CA THR A 169 -13.63 17.33 -34.50
C THR A 169 -12.10 17.30 -34.45
N VAL A 170 -11.47 17.28 -35.63
CA VAL A 170 -10.02 17.25 -35.78
C VAL A 170 -9.43 18.60 -35.35
N ILE A 171 -8.73 18.62 -34.22
CA ILE A 171 -7.89 19.76 -33.81
C ILE A 171 -6.62 19.75 -34.68
N LYS A 172 -6.57 20.63 -35.70
CA LYS A 172 -5.36 20.89 -36.48
C LYS A 172 -4.40 21.80 -35.69
N PRO A 173 -3.08 21.62 -35.79
CA PRO A 173 -2.11 22.56 -35.25
C PRO A 173 -2.05 23.82 -36.11
N VAL A 174 -1.88 24.99 -35.48
CA VAL A 174 -1.61 26.26 -36.16
C VAL A 174 -0.30 26.81 -35.65
N ALA A 175 0.62 27.06 -36.57
CA ALA A 175 1.85 27.80 -36.35
C ALA A 175 1.96 28.92 -37.40
N GLU A 176 2.48 30.07 -36.94
CA GLU A 176 3.08 31.16 -37.73
C GLU A 176 2.17 32.12 -38.54
N HIS A 177 1.93 33.31 -37.94
CA HIS A 177 2.28 34.68 -38.41
C HIS A 177 1.91 35.16 -39.85
N PRO A 178 1.57 36.46 -40.07
CA PRO A 178 2.25 37.62 -39.45
C PRO A 178 1.43 38.92 -39.15
N GLY A 179 2.01 39.77 -38.28
CA GLY A 179 2.17 41.21 -38.53
C GLY A 179 1.02 42.21 -38.23
N ARG A 180 1.16 42.98 -37.15
CA ARG A 180 0.97 44.45 -37.23
C ARG A 180 1.84 45.18 -36.19
N ARG A 181 2.51 46.26 -36.62
CA ARG A 181 3.42 47.08 -35.80
C ARG A 181 2.67 48.20 -35.08
N SER A 182 3.10 48.50 -33.86
CA SER A 182 3.24 49.89 -33.38
C SER A 182 4.31 49.95 -32.28
N SER A 183 5.42 50.63 -32.59
CA SER A 183 6.48 51.13 -31.69
C SER A 183 5.90 52.12 -30.65
N VAL A 184 6.53 52.57 -29.56
CA VAL A 184 7.93 52.97 -29.17
C VAL A 184 8.07 52.63 -27.65
N THR A 185 9.20 52.45 -26.95
CA THR A 185 10.62 52.90 -27.04
C THR A 185 11.62 51.80 -26.64
N ASP A 186 12.91 52.03 -26.88
CA ASP A 186 14.05 51.26 -26.34
C ASP A 186 14.36 51.52 -24.86
N GLY A 187 14.96 50.50 -24.23
CA GLY A 187 15.57 50.56 -22.89
C GLY A 187 16.53 49.38 -22.70
N ALA A 188 17.83 49.62 -22.96
CA ALA A 188 18.79 48.56 -23.26
C ALA A 188 19.12 47.59 -22.10
N SER A 189 19.51 46.39 -22.53
CA SER A 189 20.06 45.23 -21.82
C SER A 189 20.94 45.48 -20.57
N VAL A 190 20.54 44.94 -19.41
CA VAL A 190 21.43 44.21 -18.46
C VAL A 190 20.66 43.12 -17.68
N THR A 191 20.44 41.94 -18.25
CA THR A 191 19.79 40.79 -17.57
C THR A 191 20.80 39.79 -16.99
N GLY A 192 21.64 40.26 -16.08
CA GLY A 192 22.64 39.41 -15.40
C GLY A 192 22.05 38.40 -14.40
N PRO A 193 22.85 37.40 -13.95
CA PRO A 193 22.42 36.27 -13.09
C PRO A 193 21.91 36.65 -11.67
N ARG A 194 21.91 37.94 -11.31
CA ARG A 194 21.37 38.46 -10.04
C ARG A 194 19.86 38.28 -9.88
N ARG A 195 19.05 38.35 -10.96
CA ARG A 195 17.58 38.13 -10.86
C ARG A 195 17.24 36.66 -10.50
N LEU A 196 17.97 35.69 -11.05
CA LEU A 196 17.79 34.26 -10.75
C LEU A 196 18.08 33.95 -9.27
N ARG A 197 19.17 34.50 -8.69
CA ARG A 197 19.52 34.27 -7.27
C ARG A 197 18.50 34.87 -6.29
N ARG A 198 17.96 36.07 -6.53
CA ARG A 198 16.87 36.64 -5.69
C ARG A 198 15.59 35.78 -5.74
N ASN A 199 15.24 35.26 -6.92
CA ASN A 199 14.07 34.38 -7.08
C ASN A 199 14.23 33.02 -6.39
N ALA A 200 15.43 32.42 -6.40
CA ALA A 200 15.69 31.15 -5.71
C ALA A 200 15.52 31.27 -4.18
N GLY A 201 16.04 32.35 -3.57
CA GLY A 201 15.87 32.62 -2.13
C GLY A 201 14.40 32.79 -1.73
N SER A 202 13.63 33.53 -2.55
CA SER A 202 12.19 33.70 -2.36
C SER A 202 11.42 32.36 -2.44
N ARG A 203 11.69 31.54 -3.47
CA ARG A 203 11.10 30.19 -3.62
C ARG A 203 11.39 29.30 -2.40
N ARG A 204 12.64 29.26 -1.91
CA ARG A 204 13.02 28.50 -0.70
C ARG A 204 12.38 29.04 0.58
N ARG A 205 12.05 30.34 0.66
CA ARG A 205 11.31 30.92 1.79
C ARG A 205 9.83 30.54 1.75
N ILE A 206 9.21 30.57 0.56
CA ILE A 206 7.83 30.12 0.33
C ILE A 206 7.68 28.64 0.67
N ALA A 207 8.57 27.77 0.17
CA ALA A 207 8.54 26.33 0.48
C ALA A 207 8.57 26.06 1.99
N ARG A 208 9.52 26.66 2.72
CA ARG A 208 9.60 26.55 4.20
C ARG A 208 8.41 27.16 4.94
N LEU A 209 7.66 28.09 4.33
CA LEU A 209 6.42 28.60 4.89
C LEU A 209 5.27 27.60 4.67
N VAL A 210 5.09 27.11 3.45
CA VAL A 210 4.06 26.11 3.09
C VAL A 210 4.23 24.86 3.94
N ILE A 211 5.45 24.31 4.06
CA ILE A 211 5.75 23.13 4.87
C ILE A 211 5.36 23.34 6.34
N ARG A 212 5.79 24.45 6.97
CA ARG A 212 5.46 24.75 8.37
C ARG A 212 3.97 25.02 8.60
N ALA A 213 3.26 25.55 7.60
CA ALA A 213 1.83 25.78 7.67
C ALA A 213 1.03 24.46 7.55
N ARG A 214 1.41 23.57 6.62
CA ARG A 214 0.80 22.24 6.47
C ARG A 214 1.12 21.30 7.63
N ALA A 215 2.31 21.38 8.22
CA ALA A 215 2.63 20.72 9.50
C ALA A 215 1.74 21.19 10.68
N ARG A 216 1.08 22.35 10.55
CA ARG A 216 0.07 22.86 11.49
C ARG A 216 -1.38 22.63 11.03
N LEU A 217 -1.57 21.84 9.96
CA LEU A 217 -2.86 21.53 9.34
C LEU A 217 -3.62 22.75 8.78
N ILE A 218 -2.92 23.85 8.47
CA ILE A 218 -3.55 25.03 7.85
C ILE A 218 -3.98 24.66 6.41
N PRO A 219 -5.24 24.91 5.99
CA PRO A 219 -5.71 24.64 4.64
C PRO A 219 -4.89 25.34 3.55
N ALA A 220 -4.66 24.64 2.43
CA ALA A 220 -3.88 25.18 1.31
C ALA A 220 -4.47 26.47 0.70
N VAL A 221 -5.79 26.69 0.84
CA VAL A 221 -6.49 27.91 0.40
C VAL A 221 -6.11 29.11 1.28
N GLU A 222 -6.08 28.95 2.60
CA GLU A 222 -5.65 30.00 3.54
C GLU A 222 -4.17 30.35 3.34
N ILE A 223 -3.33 29.34 3.12
CA ILE A 223 -1.90 29.54 2.81
C ILE A 223 -1.77 30.34 1.52
N ALA A 224 -2.48 29.96 0.46
CA ALA A 224 -2.49 30.63 -0.85
C ALA A 224 -2.88 32.11 -0.75
N ALA A 225 -3.98 32.41 -0.04
CA ALA A 225 -4.41 33.78 0.22
C ALA A 225 -3.36 34.57 1.02
N ARG A 226 -2.80 34.00 2.10
CA ARG A 226 -1.87 34.70 3.00
C ARG A 226 -0.49 34.98 2.38
N ILE A 227 -0.09 34.27 1.33
CA ILE A 227 1.18 34.51 0.61
C ILE A 227 1.02 35.13 -0.77
N ASP A 228 -0.21 35.51 -1.16
CA ASP A 228 -0.55 36.03 -2.48
C ASP A 228 -0.09 35.09 -3.61
N ARG A 229 -0.49 33.82 -3.58
CA ARG A 229 -0.14 32.85 -4.64
C ARG A 229 -1.36 31.99 -4.99
N SER A 230 -1.39 31.48 -6.23
CA SER A 230 -2.46 30.57 -6.63
C SER A 230 -2.39 29.24 -5.86
N LEU A 231 -3.56 28.67 -5.59
CA LEU A 231 -3.71 27.38 -4.91
C LEU A 231 -2.91 26.25 -5.60
N ALA A 232 -2.82 26.28 -6.93
CA ALA A 232 -2.03 25.32 -7.71
C ALA A 232 -0.53 25.40 -7.42
N VAL A 233 0.02 26.59 -7.16
CA VAL A 233 1.43 26.75 -6.76
C VAL A 233 1.65 26.23 -5.34
N VAL A 234 0.77 26.53 -4.40
CA VAL A 234 0.86 26.01 -3.02
C VAL A 234 0.78 24.49 -3.00
N ARG A 235 -0.21 23.89 -3.69
CA ARG A 235 -0.35 22.43 -3.81
C ARG A 235 0.87 21.76 -4.44
N ARG A 236 1.47 22.36 -5.47
CA ARG A 236 2.70 21.83 -6.10
C ARG A 236 3.88 21.82 -5.12
N VAL A 237 4.04 22.89 -4.34
CA VAL A 237 5.08 23.01 -3.31
C VAL A 237 4.84 22.02 -2.16
N GLU A 238 3.60 21.85 -1.73
CA GLU A 238 3.19 20.85 -0.73
C GLU A 238 3.49 19.42 -1.21
N LEU A 239 3.08 19.05 -2.43
CA LEU A 239 3.32 17.72 -2.98
C LEU A 239 4.81 17.40 -3.16
N ALA A 240 5.59 18.38 -3.63
CA ALA A 240 7.04 18.23 -3.74
C ALA A 240 7.70 18.00 -2.37
N ALA A 241 7.30 18.75 -1.34
CA ALA A 241 7.84 18.59 0.01
C ALA A 241 7.40 17.28 0.69
N ARG A 242 6.18 16.81 0.43
CA ARG A 242 5.70 15.50 0.89
C ARG A 242 6.51 14.37 0.25
N LEU A 243 6.78 14.46 -1.06
CA LEU A 243 7.63 13.52 -1.80
C LEU A 243 9.08 13.54 -1.28
N GLU A 244 9.67 14.72 -1.10
CA GLU A 244 11.03 14.91 -0.55
C GLU A 244 11.16 14.29 0.85
N ALA A 245 10.14 14.46 1.71
CA ALA A 245 10.11 13.85 3.03
C ALA A 245 10.08 12.30 2.96
N VAL A 246 9.20 11.70 2.15
CA VAL A 246 9.14 10.23 2.06
C VAL A 246 10.33 9.61 1.33
N ALA A 247 10.97 10.35 0.42
CA ALA A 247 12.18 9.93 -0.29
C ALA A 247 13.44 9.85 0.59
N ALA A 248 13.42 10.43 1.80
CA ALA A 248 14.52 10.33 2.76
C ALA A 248 14.49 9.02 3.59
N ILE A 249 13.51 8.14 3.39
CA ILE A 249 13.40 6.87 4.10
C ILE A 249 14.37 5.84 3.49
N PRO A 250 15.22 5.16 4.30
CA PRO A 250 16.17 4.18 3.79
C PRO A 250 15.48 2.91 3.25
N PRO A 251 16.15 2.15 2.36
CA PRO A 251 15.64 0.87 1.87
C PRO A 251 15.48 -0.17 3.00
N PRO A 252 14.60 -1.18 2.82
CA PRO A 252 14.51 -2.29 3.76
C PRO A 252 15.83 -3.06 3.82
N ALA A 253 16.17 -3.61 4.99
CA ALA A 253 17.34 -4.49 5.11
C ALA A 253 17.17 -5.80 4.32
N VAL A 254 15.93 -6.21 4.06
CA VAL A 254 15.57 -7.43 3.33
C VAL A 254 14.45 -7.12 2.35
N THR A 255 14.73 -7.30 1.06
CA THR A 255 13.75 -7.19 -0.02
C THR A 255 12.99 -8.52 -0.17
N PRO A 256 11.66 -8.58 0.02
CA PRO A 256 10.92 -9.84 -0.12
C PRO A 256 11.01 -10.39 -1.56
N PRO A 257 11.25 -11.69 -1.78
CA PRO A 257 11.45 -12.29 -3.11
C PRO A 257 10.17 -12.35 -3.98
N ASN A 258 9.07 -11.72 -3.55
CA ASN A 258 7.72 -11.86 -4.11
C ASN A 258 6.97 -10.51 -4.29
N LEU A 259 7.69 -9.38 -4.33
CA LEU A 259 7.07 -8.04 -4.37
C LEU A 259 6.11 -7.79 -5.55
N ASP A 260 6.41 -8.38 -6.71
CA ASP A 260 5.65 -8.19 -7.95
C ASP A 260 4.53 -9.21 -8.16
N ARG A 261 4.35 -10.15 -7.23
CA ARG A 261 3.25 -11.13 -7.29
C ARG A 261 1.90 -10.42 -7.19
N PRO A 262 0.92 -10.75 -8.06
CA PRO A 262 -0.37 -10.06 -8.09
C PRO A 262 -1.20 -10.26 -6.81
N ASP A 263 -1.01 -11.40 -6.15
CA ASP A 263 -1.64 -11.79 -4.88
C ASP A 263 -0.92 -11.27 -3.64
N ALA A 264 0.28 -10.68 -3.79
CA ALA A 264 1.09 -10.22 -2.65
C ALA A 264 0.36 -9.19 -1.76
N VAL A 265 -0.46 -8.30 -2.35
CA VAL A 265 -1.24 -7.30 -1.60
C VAL A 265 -2.30 -7.95 -0.70
N GLU A 266 -2.87 -9.08 -1.12
CA GLU A 266 -3.86 -9.83 -0.33
C GLU A 266 -3.15 -10.66 0.76
N VAL A 267 -2.12 -11.43 0.37
CA VAL A 267 -1.36 -12.28 1.29
C VAL A 267 -0.69 -11.46 2.40
N PHE A 268 0.06 -10.41 2.04
CA PHE A 268 0.66 -9.51 3.03
C PHE A 268 -0.38 -8.61 3.71
N GLY A 269 -1.53 -8.38 3.09
CA GLY A 269 -2.66 -7.68 3.72
C GLY A 269 -3.23 -8.44 4.91
N VAL A 270 -3.36 -9.78 4.80
CA VAL A 270 -3.80 -10.66 5.88
C VAL A 270 -2.66 -10.88 6.89
N ALA A 271 -1.45 -11.20 6.43
CA ALA A 271 -0.29 -11.41 7.31
C ALA A 271 0.13 -10.15 8.09
N GLY A 272 -0.13 -8.97 7.54
CA GLY A 272 0.07 -7.66 8.16
C GLY A 272 -1.21 -7.03 8.70
N SER A 273 -2.21 -7.84 9.03
CA SER A 273 -3.41 -7.39 9.74
C SER A 273 -3.04 -6.93 11.15
N LEU A 274 -3.63 -5.81 11.59
CA LEU A 274 -3.32 -5.19 12.88
C LEU A 274 -4.43 -5.48 13.89
N ASP A 275 -4.03 -5.88 15.09
CA ASP A 275 -4.88 -6.08 16.26
C ASP A 275 -4.92 -4.82 17.16
N ASP A 276 -5.57 -4.94 18.30
CA ASP A 276 -5.69 -3.87 19.30
C ASP A 276 -4.53 -3.84 20.31
N ALA A 277 -3.65 -4.85 20.34
CA ALA A 277 -2.61 -5.04 21.35
C ALA A 277 -1.79 -3.77 21.59
N VAL A 278 -1.32 -3.11 20.54
CA VAL A 278 -0.58 -1.83 20.62
C VAL A 278 -1.40 -0.72 21.30
N THR A 279 -2.70 -0.65 21.04
CA THR A 279 -3.60 0.35 21.65
C THR A 279 -3.83 0.02 23.13
N THR A 280 -3.97 -1.26 23.46
CA THR A 280 -4.10 -1.77 24.83
C THR A 280 -2.84 -1.45 25.64
N PHE A 281 -1.65 -1.83 25.15
CA PHE A 281 -0.37 -1.50 25.79
C PHE A 281 -0.14 0.01 25.92
N GLY A 282 -0.49 0.81 24.90
CA GLY A 282 -0.36 2.27 24.93
C GLY A 282 -1.27 2.97 25.96
N SER A 283 -2.27 2.26 26.51
CA SER A 283 -3.13 2.78 27.58
C SER A 283 -2.55 2.58 28.98
N LEU A 284 -1.67 1.59 29.15
CA LEU A 284 -1.09 1.17 30.44
C LEU A 284 -0.11 2.20 31.01
N LYS A 285 -0.06 2.26 32.35
CA LYS A 285 0.96 3.01 33.09
C LYS A 285 2.31 2.29 33.06
N PHE A 286 3.42 2.99 33.26
CA PHE A 286 4.79 2.46 33.12
C PHE A 286 5.03 1.13 33.86
N PHE A 287 4.59 0.99 35.12
CA PHE A 287 4.80 -0.24 35.89
C PHE A 287 3.90 -1.39 35.43
N GLU A 288 2.63 -1.11 35.09
CA GLU A 288 1.69 -2.08 34.52
C GLU A 288 2.19 -2.59 33.16
N TRP A 289 2.67 -1.67 32.33
CA TRP A 289 3.30 -1.94 31.05
C TRP A 289 4.53 -2.84 31.20
N LEU A 290 5.45 -2.52 32.13
CA LEU A 290 6.63 -3.35 32.41
C LEU A 290 6.28 -4.72 32.99
N ALA A 291 5.21 -4.85 33.79
CA ALA A 291 4.74 -6.15 34.25
C ALA A 291 4.18 -6.95 33.08
N ARG A 292 3.24 -6.36 32.32
CA ARG A 292 2.60 -7.00 31.17
C ARG A 292 3.62 -7.44 30.10
N ILE A 293 4.63 -6.64 29.78
CA ILE A 293 5.70 -7.03 28.83
C ILE A 293 6.52 -8.24 29.33
N ARG A 294 6.68 -8.46 30.65
CA ARG A 294 7.44 -9.62 31.17
C ARG A 294 6.63 -10.91 31.15
N ASP A 295 5.32 -10.76 31.37
CA ASP A 295 4.33 -11.84 31.44
C ASP A 295 3.73 -12.18 30.06
N GLU A 296 3.96 -11.34 29.04
CA GLU A 296 3.52 -11.60 27.67
C GLU A 296 4.15 -12.90 27.13
N GLU A 297 3.29 -13.80 26.67
CA GLU A 297 3.70 -15.02 25.99
C GLU A 297 4.37 -14.67 24.65
N ILE A 298 5.37 -15.47 24.27
CA ILE A 298 6.05 -15.29 22.98
C ILE A 298 5.10 -15.82 21.90
N GLU A 299 4.69 -14.95 20.97
CA GLU A 299 3.85 -15.33 19.84
C GLU A 299 4.49 -16.44 18.99
N ASP A 300 3.64 -17.13 18.21
CA ASP A 300 4.10 -18.07 17.20
C ASP A 300 5.12 -17.42 16.24
N GLU A 301 6.26 -18.07 16.03
CA GLU A 301 7.34 -17.54 15.19
C GLU A 301 6.88 -17.32 13.73
N GLU A 302 5.94 -18.12 13.22
CA GLU A 302 5.45 -17.96 11.84
C GLU A 302 4.54 -16.73 11.72
N SER A 303 3.71 -16.42 12.73
CA SER A 303 2.98 -15.15 12.84
C SER A 303 3.92 -13.93 12.79
N ASP A 304 4.99 -13.93 13.59
CA ASP A 304 5.99 -12.84 13.59
C ASP A 304 6.73 -12.73 12.26
N ARG A 305 7.12 -13.85 11.64
CA ARG A 305 7.72 -13.87 10.30
C ARG A 305 6.77 -13.31 9.25
N ALA A 306 5.50 -13.69 9.29
CA ALA A 306 4.48 -13.23 8.36
C ALA A 306 4.24 -11.71 8.48
N ARG A 307 4.14 -11.20 9.72
CA ARG A 307 4.03 -9.77 10.04
C ARG A 307 5.25 -8.97 9.57
N ILE A 308 6.47 -9.46 9.82
CA ILE A 308 7.70 -8.79 9.38
C ILE A 308 7.90 -8.89 7.86
N ALA A 309 7.42 -9.96 7.21
CA ALA A 309 7.39 -10.04 5.76
C ALA A 309 6.41 -9.01 5.16
N ALA A 310 5.23 -8.81 5.77
CA ALA A 310 4.30 -7.75 5.39
C ALA A 310 4.88 -6.34 5.64
N MET A 311 5.65 -6.15 6.70
CA MET A 311 6.38 -4.91 6.98
C MET A 311 7.37 -4.60 5.86
N ASN A 312 8.26 -5.55 5.51
CA ASN A 312 9.23 -5.38 4.44
C ASN A 312 8.56 -5.20 3.07
N PHE A 313 7.42 -5.86 2.82
CA PHE A 313 6.58 -5.63 1.65
C PHE A 313 6.06 -4.19 1.58
N ALA A 314 5.47 -3.67 2.67
CA ALA A 314 4.92 -2.31 2.71
C ALA A 314 5.99 -1.25 2.43
N LEU A 315 7.19 -1.38 3.01
CA LEU A 315 8.31 -0.45 2.77
C LEU A 315 8.81 -0.52 1.32
N ALA A 316 9.04 -1.72 0.78
CA ALA A 316 9.48 -1.87 -0.60
C ALA A 316 8.46 -1.36 -1.63
N ARG A 317 7.15 -1.54 -1.36
CA ARG A 317 6.06 -0.97 -2.17
C ARG A 317 6.05 0.56 -2.13
N ALA A 318 6.36 1.17 -1.00
CA ALA A 318 6.49 2.63 -0.89
C ALA A 318 7.68 3.15 -1.72
N LEU A 319 8.85 2.52 -1.60
CA LEU A 319 10.07 2.93 -2.32
C LEU A 319 9.93 2.79 -3.83
N HIS A 320 9.38 1.66 -4.31
CA HIS A 320 9.05 1.52 -5.72
C HIS A 320 8.03 2.57 -6.20
N GLY A 321 7.11 2.99 -5.33
CA GLY A 321 6.23 4.12 -5.60
C GLY A 321 6.98 5.45 -5.77
N ILE A 322 8.01 5.71 -4.95
CA ILE A 322 8.86 6.91 -5.02
C ILE A 322 9.70 6.91 -6.31
N GLU A 323 10.34 5.80 -6.65
CA GLU A 323 11.08 5.61 -7.91
C GLU A 323 10.20 5.95 -9.13
N ARG A 324 8.98 5.41 -9.17
CA ARG A 324 8.00 5.68 -10.23
C ARG A 324 7.50 7.12 -10.30
N ILE A 325 7.62 7.91 -9.22
CA ILE A 325 7.29 9.33 -9.21
C ILE A 325 8.49 10.18 -9.68
N HIS A 326 9.72 9.70 -9.44
CA HIS A 326 10.96 10.33 -9.92
C HIS A 326 11.32 10.00 -11.37
N ASP A 327 10.63 9.05 -12.01
CA ASP A 327 10.79 8.69 -13.42
C ASP A 327 10.72 9.92 -14.36
N PRO A 328 11.74 10.21 -15.20
CA PRO A 328 11.89 11.52 -15.84
C PRO A 328 10.76 11.90 -16.80
N GLY A 329 10.01 12.95 -16.45
CA GLY A 329 9.00 13.60 -17.32
C GLY A 329 7.57 13.57 -16.79
N GLY A 330 7.29 12.82 -15.73
CA GLY A 330 5.96 12.79 -15.09
C GLY A 330 5.69 13.99 -14.16
N PRO A 331 4.49 14.60 -14.16
CA PRO A 331 4.10 15.52 -13.11
C PRO A 331 3.75 14.74 -11.83
N VAL A 332 4.32 15.13 -10.68
CA VAL A 332 3.99 14.57 -9.35
C VAL A 332 2.49 14.75 -9.08
N ARG A 333 1.77 13.65 -8.82
CA ARG A 333 0.32 13.66 -8.57
C ARG A 333 0.02 13.26 -7.14
N GLU A 334 -0.99 13.91 -6.56
CA GLU A 334 -1.44 13.66 -5.18
C GLU A 334 -1.77 12.19 -4.90
N ARG A 335 -2.45 11.51 -5.84
CA ARG A 335 -2.79 10.09 -5.71
C ARG A 335 -1.57 9.16 -5.60
N ASP A 336 -0.45 9.55 -6.23
CA ASP A 336 0.75 8.71 -6.32
C ASP A 336 1.56 8.88 -5.02
N VAL A 337 1.67 10.13 -4.52
CA VAL A 337 2.25 10.44 -3.18
C VAL A 337 1.40 9.84 -2.05
N ASP A 338 0.07 9.90 -2.13
CA ASP A 338 -0.83 9.33 -1.11
C ASP A 338 -0.73 7.79 -1.04
N LEU A 339 -0.45 7.12 -2.17
CA LEU A 339 -0.17 5.67 -2.19
C LEU A 339 1.12 5.34 -1.43
N VAL A 340 2.20 6.07 -1.69
CA VAL A 340 3.47 5.94 -0.97
C VAL A 340 3.27 6.17 0.52
N GLU A 341 2.66 7.29 0.91
CA GLU A 341 2.39 7.59 2.32
C GLU A 341 1.51 6.53 2.99
N SER A 342 0.52 5.97 2.29
CA SER A 342 -0.37 4.95 2.87
C SER A 342 0.37 3.62 3.12
N HIS A 343 1.29 3.24 2.22
CA HIS A 343 2.20 2.11 2.45
C HIS A 343 3.17 2.38 3.62
N LEU A 344 3.72 3.60 3.74
CA LEU A 344 4.59 3.98 4.85
C LEU A 344 3.87 4.07 6.20
N ARG A 345 2.60 4.50 6.19
CA ARG A 345 1.74 4.48 7.38
C ARG A 345 1.52 3.03 7.85
N TRP A 346 1.22 2.11 6.93
CA TRP A 346 1.06 0.69 7.27
C TRP A 346 2.39 0.07 7.75
N TRP A 347 3.50 0.40 7.10
CA TRP A 347 4.84 0.01 7.55
C TRP A 347 5.13 0.48 8.98
N GLY A 348 4.85 1.74 9.32
CA GLY A 348 5.04 2.28 10.66
C GLY A 348 4.25 1.53 11.73
N MET A 349 2.97 1.22 11.47
CA MET A 349 2.14 0.43 12.39
C MET A 349 2.64 -1.02 12.52
N LEU A 350 3.19 -1.62 11.45
CA LEU A 350 3.78 -2.95 11.50
C LEU A 350 5.11 -2.96 12.27
N VAL A 351 5.96 -1.93 12.14
CA VAL A 351 7.16 -1.73 12.97
C VAL A 351 6.76 -1.61 14.44
N GLU A 352 5.76 -0.81 14.76
CA GLU A 352 5.24 -0.64 16.11
C GLU A 352 4.75 -1.97 16.71
N ARG A 353 3.92 -2.73 15.98
CA ARG A 353 3.38 -4.02 16.43
C ARG A 353 4.41 -5.14 16.52
N ALA A 354 5.39 -5.19 15.62
CA ALA A 354 6.49 -6.15 15.68
C ALA A 354 7.54 -5.78 16.74
N THR A 355 7.72 -4.48 17.03
CA THR A 355 8.50 -4.03 18.20
C THR A 355 7.86 -4.52 19.49
N LEU A 356 6.52 -4.45 19.61
CA LEU A 356 5.80 -4.98 20.76
C LEU A 356 6.07 -6.50 20.98
N ALA A 357 6.01 -7.32 19.93
CA ALA A 357 6.37 -8.74 20.02
C ALA A 357 7.85 -8.96 20.43
N GLY A 358 8.77 -8.11 19.92
CA GLY A 358 10.18 -8.13 20.28
C GLY A 358 10.51 -7.63 21.70
N LEU A 359 9.60 -6.92 22.38
CA LEU A 359 9.91 -6.23 23.63
C LEU A 359 10.23 -7.18 24.78
N GLN A 360 9.52 -8.30 24.93
CA GLN A 360 9.76 -9.25 26.02
C GLN A 360 11.19 -9.85 26.00
N PRO A 361 11.67 -10.45 24.90
CA PRO A 361 13.04 -10.95 24.83
C PRO A 361 14.08 -9.83 24.86
N GLY A 362 13.76 -8.65 24.31
CA GLY A 362 14.60 -7.45 24.39
C GLY A 362 14.80 -6.97 25.83
N LEU A 363 13.72 -6.78 26.58
CA LEU A 363 13.71 -6.37 27.99
C LEU A 363 14.48 -7.36 28.85
N ARG A 364 14.20 -8.66 28.72
CA ARG A 364 14.93 -9.71 29.43
C ARG A 364 16.43 -9.63 29.18
N ARG A 365 16.86 -9.46 27.91
CA ARG A 365 18.29 -9.35 27.56
C ARG A 365 18.93 -8.05 28.06
N PHE A 366 18.17 -6.96 28.08
CA PHE A 366 18.62 -5.67 28.56
C PHE A 366 18.78 -5.65 30.09
N GLU A 367 17.78 -6.12 30.85
CA GLU A 367 17.85 -6.27 32.31
C GLU A 367 18.99 -7.22 32.75
N GLN A 368 19.23 -8.30 32.00
CA GLN A 368 20.43 -9.15 32.18
C GLN A 368 21.74 -8.38 32.02
N SER A 369 21.84 -7.49 31.03
CA SER A 369 23.07 -6.72 30.76
C SER A 369 23.31 -5.60 31.78
N LEU A 370 22.23 -5.07 32.37
CA LEU A 370 22.27 -4.11 33.47
C LEU A 370 22.60 -4.74 34.83
N GLY A 371 22.32 -6.04 35.00
CA GLY A 371 22.26 -6.72 36.29
C GLY A 371 21.10 -6.28 37.18
N ARG A 372 20.11 -5.55 36.62
CA ARG A 372 19.01 -4.91 37.36
C ARG A 372 17.75 -4.78 36.51
N ARG A 373 16.59 -4.69 37.17
CA ARG A 373 15.31 -4.38 36.52
C ARG A 373 15.14 -2.88 36.26
N LEU A 374 14.39 -2.52 35.22
CA LEU A 374 14.13 -1.11 34.86
C LEU A 374 13.35 -0.35 35.93
N ASP A 375 12.45 -1.05 36.64
CA ASP A 375 11.67 -0.52 37.77
C ASP A 375 12.49 -0.31 39.06
N GLN A 376 13.79 -0.65 39.04
CA GLN A 376 14.75 -0.43 40.14
C GLN A 376 15.76 0.70 39.83
N LEU A 377 15.59 1.41 38.70
CA LEU A 377 16.42 2.54 38.29
C LEU A 377 15.74 3.88 38.65
N PRO A 378 16.50 4.93 39.03
CA PRO A 378 15.98 6.29 39.18
C PRO A 378 15.29 6.79 37.89
N THR A 379 14.21 7.57 38.02
CA THR A 379 13.33 7.97 36.90
C THR A 379 14.06 8.41 35.63
N ALA A 380 15.00 9.36 35.72
CA ALA A 380 15.73 9.83 34.55
C ALA A 380 16.52 8.71 33.83
N ARG A 381 17.11 7.78 34.60
CA ARG A 381 17.83 6.62 34.07
C ARG A 381 16.86 5.57 33.53
N ALA A 382 15.74 5.30 34.21
CA ALA A 382 14.72 4.37 33.73
C ALA A 382 14.15 4.79 32.36
N MET A 383 13.91 6.09 32.16
CA MET A 383 13.41 6.62 30.88
C MET A 383 14.47 6.51 29.77
N ALA A 384 15.71 6.92 30.02
CA ALA A 384 16.79 6.76 29.04
C ALA A 384 17.06 5.29 28.68
N ALA A 385 16.89 4.38 29.66
CA ALA A 385 17.02 2.94 29.46
C ALA A 385 15.90 2.38 28.57
N LEU A 386 14.67 2.89 28.75
CA LEU A 386 13.51 2.53 27.94
C LEU A 386 13.65 3.03 26.49
N ASP A 387 14.08 4.28 26.30
CA ASP A 387 14.29 4.85 24.96
C ASP A 387 15.36 4.04 24.18
N LEU A 388 16.48 3.70 24.83
CA LEU A 388 17.53 2.83 24.27
C LEU A 388 16.99 1.43 23.94
N LEU A 389 16.21 0.82 24.84
CA LEU A 389 15.59 -0.49 24.63
C LEU A 389 14.65 -0.47 23.42
N LEU A 390 13.76 0.52 23.31
CA LEU A 390 12.81 0.65 22.19
C LEU A 390 13.53 0.83 20.86
N ASP A 391 14.56 1.68 20.79
CA ASP A 391 15.40 1.86 19.61
C ASP A 391 16.11 0.55 19.21
N ALA A 392 16.68 -0.17 20.17
CA ALA A 392 17.42 -1.41 19.92
C ALA A 392 16.51 -2.58 19.48
N VAL A 393 15.31 -2.69 20.06
CA VAL A 393 14.31 -3.68 19.64
C VAL A 393 13.81 -3.34 18.24
N SER A 394 13.53 -2.07 17.94
CA SER A 394 13.17 -1.59 16.59
C SER A 394 14.27 -1.90 15.56
N GLU A 395 15.55 -1.70 15.90
CA GLU A 395 16.68 -2.09 15.04
C GLU A 395 16.70 -3.62 14.82
N GLY A 396 16.52 -4.42 15.87
CA GLY A 396 16.47 -5.89 15.79
C GLY A 396 15.32 -6.46 14.97
N VAL A 397 14.16 -5.79 14.99
CA VAL A 397 12.98 -6.10 14.16
C VAL A 397 13.21 -5.70 12.71
N ARG A 398 13.65 -4.46 12.45
CA ARG A 398 13.85 -3.94 11.08
C ARG A 398 15.02 -4.60 10.34
N SER A 399 15.93 -5.25 11.06
CA SER A 399 17.03 -6.03 10.49
C SER A 399 16.77 -7.55 10.46
N PHE A 400 15.61 -8.02 10.93
CA PHE A 400 15.24 -9.43 10.87
C PHE A 400 14.91 -9.87 9.43
N ASP A 401 15.39 -11.08 9.08
CA ASP A 401 15.14 -11.70 7.79
C ASP A 401 14.10 -12.83 7.94
N PRO A 402 12.81 -12.56 7.64
CA PRO A 402 11.76 -13.56 7.81
C PRO A 402 11.91 -14.75 6.85
N THR A 403 12.73 -14.63 5.80
CA THR A 403 12.94 -15.71 4.81
C THR A 403 13.90 -16.79 5.31
N ARG A 404 14.77 -16.49 6.29
CA ARG A 404 15.75 -17.43 6.85
C ARG A 404 15.08 -18.38 7.84
N ARG A 405 14.91 -19.64 7.41
CA ARG A 405 14.34 -20.74 8.22
C ARG A 405 15.39 -21.64 8.90
N THR A 406 16.61 -21.14 9.10
CA THR A 406 17.66 -21.88 9.84
C THR A 406 17.25 -22.04 11.31
N SER A 407 17.53 -23.21 11.91
CA SER A 407 17.22 -23.47 13.31
C SER A 407 17.85 -22.43 14.24
N GLY A 408 17.07 -21.93 15.21
CA GLY A 408 17.50 -20.88 16.13
C GLY A 408 17.66 -19.49 15.50
N HIS A 409 17.09 -19.23 14.31
CA HIS A 409 16.97 -17.89 13.70
C HIS A 409 15.57 -17.28 13.95
N GLY A 410 15.16 -17.19 15.21
CA GLY A 410 13.90 -16.55 15.64
C GLY A 410 14.05 -15.05 15.94
N LEU A 411 12.93 -14.32 15.97
CA LEU A 411 12.90 -12.88 16.23
C LEU A 411 13.57 -12.52 17.56
N ALA A 412 13.26 -13.27 18.62
CA ALA A 412 13.82 -13.10 19.96
C ALA A 412 15.37 -13.07 19.97
N ARG A 413 16.02 -13.88 19.12
CA ARG A 413 17.49 -13.90 18.99
C ARG A 413 18.00 -12.68 18.22
N SER A 414 17.32 -12.27 17.16
CA SER A 414 17.67 -11.06 16.40
C SER A 414 17.65 -9.83 17.32
N VAL A 415 16.54 -9.66 18.05
CA VAL A 415 16.36 -8.59 19.04
C VAL A 415 17.39 -8.67 20.16
N GLY A 416 17.59 -9.84 20.79
CA GLY A 416 18.59 -10.00 21.86
C GLY A 416 20.02 -9.66 21.41
N LEU A 417 20.38 -9.96 20.17
CA LEU A 417 21.68 -9.58 19.58
C LEU A 417 21.78 -8.09 19.26
N ALA A 418 20.69 -7.44 18.84
CA ALA A 418 20.64 -5.99 18.63
C ALA A 418 20.75 -5.23 19.96
N VAL A 419 19.95 -5.62 20.97
CA VAL A 419 20.01 -5.08 22.34
C VAL A 419 21.42 -5.22 22.93
N SER A 420 22.03 -6.41 22.86
CA SER A 420 23.40 -6.63 23.36
C SER A 420 24.42 -5.72 22.67
N ARG A 421 24.30 -5.54 21.34
CA ARG A 421 25.17 -4.64 20.56
C ARG A 421 24.93 -3.17 20.90
N ARG A 422 23.71 -2.75 21.21
CA ARG A 422 23.39 -1.37 21.60
C ARG A 422 23.96 -1.05 22.98
N VAL A 423 23.78 -1.94 23.96
CA VAL A 423 24.36 -1.81 25.32
C VAL A 423 25.89 -1.74 25.26
N ALA A 424 26.54 -2.64 24.50
CA ALA A 424 28.00 -2.65 24.38
C ALA A 424 28.58 -1.41 23.67
N ARG A 425 27.76 -0.64 22.94
CA ARG A 425 28.16 0.61 22.26
C ARG A 425 27.92 1.87 23.10
N GLU A 426 27.01 1.83 24.08
CA GLU A 426 26.70 2.99 24.91
C GLU A 426 27.32 2.86 26.31
N PRO A 427 28.30 3.71 26.67
CA PRO A 427 28.96 3.64 27.96
C PRO A 427 27.98 3.91 29.11
N GLY A 428 28.08 3.12 30.18
CA GLY A 428 27.26 3.24 31.38
C GLY A 428 26.05 2.29 31.46
N TRP A 429 25.77 1.49 30.42
CA TRP A 429 24.69 0.49 30.45
C TRP A 429 25.16 -0.95 30.74
N THR A 430 26.45 -1.15 30.97
CA THR A 430 27.03 -2.39 31.52
C THR A 430 27.11 -2.27 33.04
N GLU A 431 26.52 -3.23 33.78
CA GLU A 431 26.60 -3.36 35.25
C GLU A 431 26.35 -2.06 36.04
N VAL A 432 25.07 -1.70 36.21
CA VAL A 432 24.74 -0.46 36.94
C VAL A 432 25.00 -0.64 38.45
N THR A 433 25.96 0.11 38.99
CA THR A 433 26.27 0.19 40.42
C THR A 433 25.48 1.31 41.12
N GLY A 434 25.31 1.23 42.46
CA GLY A 434 24.60 2.23 43.28
C GLY A 434 23.31 1.71 43.95
N ALA A 435 22.59 2.58 44.65
CA ALA A 435 21.35 2.22 45.35
C ALA A 435 20.23 1.77 44.37
N ARG A 436 19.29 0.93 44.84
CA ARG A 436 18.04 0.65 44.13
C ARG A 436 17.07 1.81 44.39
N GLY A 437 16.36 2.27 43.36
CA GLY A 437 15.34 3.31 43.51
C GLY A 437 14.14 3.03 42.61
N ARG A 438 12.92 3.12 43.15
CA ARG A 438 11.70 3.07 42.34
C ARG A 438 11.55 4.41 41.61
N PRO A 439 11.27 4.45 40.30
CA PRO A 439 11.10 5.69 39.56
C PRO A 439 9.75 6.35 39.89
N SER A 440 9.70 7.14 40.96
CA SER A 440 8.49 7.80 41.49
C SER A 440 7.77 8.65 40.43
N GLY A 441 8.51 9.47 39.69
CA GLY A 441 7.96 10.30 38.60
C GLY A 441 7.57 9.55 37.31
N ALA A 442 7.62 8.21 37.28
CA ALA A 442 7.23 7.42 36.10
C ALA A 442 5.83 6.78 36.23
N GLU A 443 5.21 6.80 37.41
CA GLU A 443 4.01 6.00 37.70
C GLU A 443 2.81 6.34 36.80
N GLU A 444 2.53 7.62 36.55
CA GLU A 444 1.47 8.07 35.63
C GLU A 444 1.88 8.09 34.15
N ARG A 445 3.14 7.75 33.82
CA ARG A 445 3.64 7.88 32.45
C ARG A 445 3.20 6.71 31.58
N ARG A 446 2.50 7.02 30.49
CA ARG A 446 2.22 6.10 29.38
C ARG A 446 3.37 6.07 28.38
N ILE A 447 3.55 4.94 27.67
CA ILE A 447 4.62 4.74 26.70
C ILE A 447 4.07 4.79 25.27
N ASP A 448 4.55 5.75 24.47
CA ASP A 448 4.20 5.87 23.05
C ASP A 448 5.13 4.98 22.20
N LEU A 449 4.63 3.80 21.81
CA LEU A 449 5.38 2.84 20.99
C LEU A 449 5.70 3.36 19.59
N LEU A 450 5.06 4.45 19.11
CA LEU A 450 5.43 5.08 17.83
C LEU A 450 6.85 5.68 17.86
N VAL A 451 7.47 5.83 19.03
CA VAL A 451 8.91 6.14 19.12
C VAL A 451 9.79 5.05 18.48
N ALA A 452 9.33 3.81 18.38
CA ALA A 452 10.03 2.73 17.67
C ALA A 452 10.07 2.92 16.15
N VAL A 453 9.13 3.69 15.59
CA VAL A 453 9.10 4.01 14.15
C VAL A 453 10.12 5.11 13.88
N PRO A 454 11.05 4.99 12.91
CA PRO A 454 12.00 6.05 12.62
C PRO A 454 11.34 7.22 11.87
N GLU A 455 11.91 8.43 12.01
CA GLU A 455 11.58 9.53 11.11
C GLU A 455 12.15 9.27 9.71
N PRO A 456 11.55 9.82 8.64
CA PRO A 456 10.35 10.67 8.62
C PRO A 456 9.00 9.92 8.63
N ALA A 457 9.00 8.58 8.72
CA ALA A 457 7.74 7.82 8.73
C ALA A 457 6.91 8.04 10.01
N ARG A 458 7.56 8.22 11.18
CA ARG A 458 6.91 8.59 12.44
C ARG A 458 6.06 9.85 12.30
N SER A 459 6.53 10.87 11.56
CA SER A 459 5.73 12.07 11.27
C SER A 459 4.43 11.78 10.49
N LEU A 460 4.39 10.76 9.63
CA LEU A 460 3.15 10.31 8.96
C LEU A 460 2.16 9.63 9.91
N MET A 461 2.63 9.17 11.08
CA MET A 461 1.81 8.54 12.14
C MET A 461 1.16 9.56 13.08
N ALA A 462 1.43 10.86 12.94
CA ALA A 462 0.88 11.88 13.83
C ALA A 462 -0.66 11.81 14.00
N PRO A 463 -1.49 11.55 12.96
CA PRO A 463 -2.94 11.33 13.13
C PRO A 463 -3.30 10.16 14.06
N ILE A 464 -2.58 9.04 13.95
CA ILE A 464 -2.78 7.83 14.76
C ILE A 464 -2.38 8.14 16.20
N ARG A 465 -1.21 8.78 16.40
CA ARG A 465 -0.74 9.20 17.73
C ARG A 465 -1.74 10.11 18.43
N TRP A 466 -2.23 11.16 17.74
CA TRP A 466 -3.20 12.08 18.33
C TRP A 466 -4.48 11.35 18.74
N TRP A 467 -5.05 10.50 17.87
CA TRP A 467 -6.25 9.72 18.20
C TRP A 467 -6.04 8.78 19.38
N ARG A 468 -4.92 8.03 19.41
CA ARG A 468 -4.58 7.14 20.52
C ARG A 468 -4.33 7.89 21.83
N SER A 469 -3.79 9.11 21.79
CA SER A 469 -3.56 9.93 22.99
C SER A 469 -4.84 10.47 23.66
N LEU A 470 -5.97 10.51 22.94
CA LEU A 470 -7.27 10.86 23.52
C LEU A 470 -7.81 9.74 24.40
N ASP A 471 -8.40 10.10 25.54
CA ASP A 471 -9.22 9.20 26.36
C ASP A 471 -10.58 8.87 25.68
N ALA A 472 -11.32 7.92 26.25
CA ALA A 472 -12.62 7.48 25.71
C ALA A 472 -13.63 8.64 25.60
N THR A 473 -13.69 9.52 26.60
CA THR A 473 -14.60 10.68 26.63
C THR A 473 -14.31 11.66 25.50
N ARG A 474 -13.03 12.00 25.29
CA ARG A 474 -12.57 12.87 24.20
C ARG A 474 -12.78 12.25 22.82
N ARG A 475 -12.66 10.92 22.68
CA ARG A 475 -13.00 10.22 21.41
C ARG A 475 -14.51 10.24 21.15
N SER A 476 -15.34 10.03 22.17
CA SER A 476 -16.81 10.10 22.07
C SER A 476 -17.32 11.48 21.66
N ALA A 477 -16.64 12.56 22.06
CA ALA A 477 -16.94 13.92 21.59
C ALA A 477 -16.78 14.12 20.06
N HIS A 478 -16.19 13.15 19.36
CA HIS A 478 -16.09 13.16 17.89
C HIS A 478 -17.04 12.16 17.20
N ALA A 479 -17.87 11.41 17.94
CA ALA A 479 -18.72 10.34 17.41
C ALA A 479 -19.63 10.77 16.25
N GLU A 480 -20.24 11.95 16.36
CA GLU A 480 -21.16 12.50 15.34
C GLU A 480 -20.43 13.25 14.21
N HIS A 481 -19.11 13.38 14.26
CA HIS A 481 -18.37 14.20 13.30
C HIS A 481 -18.37 13.54 11.91
N PRO A 482 -18.81 14.22 10.83
CA PRO A 482 -18.98 13.61 9.50
C PRO A 482 -17.68 13.14 8.83
N GLY A 483 -16.54 13.52 9.41
CA GLY A 483 -15.21 13.04 9.02
C GLY A 483 -14.73 11.79 9.76
N LEU A 484 -15.45 11.25 10.75
CA LEU A 484 -14.95 10.18 11.64
C LEU A 484 -14.76 8.84 10.91
N GLU A 485 -15.82 8.31 10.28
CA GLU A 485 -15.75 7.06 9.49
C GLU A 485 -14.59 7.07 8.47
N PRO A 486 -14.48 8.05 7.54
CA PRO A 486 -13.36 8.09 6.61
C PRO A 486 -12.00 8.31 7.28
N PHE A 487 -11.94 8.98 8.44
CA PHE A 487 -10.70 9.13 9.22
C PHE A 487 -10.23 7.78 9.75
N LEU A 488 -11.10 7.02 10.42
CA LEU A 488 -10.76 5.72 11.00
C LEU A 488 -10.28 4.75 9.90
N VAL A 489 -11.06 4.62 8.82
CA VAL A 489 -10.75 3.77 7.65
C VAL A 489 -9.44 4.18 6.94
N ARG A 490 -9.14 5.48 6.85
CA ARG A 490 -7.93 5.98 6.18
C ARG A 490 -6.66 5.71 6.99
N PHE A 491 -6.75 5.82 8.32
CA PHE A 491 -5.61 5.66 9.21
C PHE A 491 -5.48 4.26 9.81
N GLY A 492 -6.33 3.31 9.42
CA GLY A 492 -6.25 1.91 9.89
C GLY A 492 -6.65 1.75 11.35
N LEU A 493 -7.54 2.61 11.83
CA LEU A 493 -8.06 2.60 13.21
C LEU A 493 -9.36 1.78 13.33
N ASP A 494 -9.89 1.31 12.19
CA ASP A 494 -10.96 0.32 12.06
C ASP A 494 -10.37 -1.10 12.25
N LEU A 495 -10.23 -1.54 13.50
CA LEU A 495 -9.59 -2.82 13.81
C LEU A 495 -10.53 -4.03 13.54
N PRO A 496 -10.03 -5.14 12.97
CA PRO A 496 -8.69 -5.32 12.42
C PRO A 496 -8.51 -4.57 11.08
N GLY A 497 -7.45 -3.77 10.98
CA GLY A 497 -7.36 -2.72 9.95
C GLY A 497 -5.97 -2.52 9.34
N ARG A 498 -5.92 -1.82 8.21
CA ARG A 498 -4.70 -1.25 7.62
C ARG A 498 -4.95 0.16 7.10
N PRO A 499 -3.97 1.08 7.12
CA PRO A 499 -4.09 2.37 6.46
C PRO A 499 -4.40 2.26 4.97
N ARG A 500 -5.20 3.21 4.47
CA ARG A 500 -5.74 3.20 3.11
C ARG A 500 -5.52 4.54 2.40
N THR A 501 -5.35 4.49 1.08
CA THR A 501 -5.33 5.69 0.23
C THR A 501 -6.69 6.38 0.23
N LEU A 502 -6.73 7.66 -0.18
CA LEU A 502 -7.96 8.41 -0.43
C LEU A 502 -8.90 7.62 -1.36
N LEU A 503 -8.35 6.97 -2.40
CA LEU A 503 -9.13 6.20 -3.35
C LEU A 503 -9.65 4.88 -2.77
N GLU A 504 -8.88 4.17 -1.94
CA GLU A 504 -9.34 2.97 -1.24
C GLU A 504 -10.38 3.30 -0.16
N THR A 505 -10.14 4.29 0.70
CA THR A 505 -11.11 4.78 1.70
C THR A 505 -12.42 5.18 1.02
N GLY A 506 -12.34 5.95 -0.07
CA GLY A 506 -13.53 6.41 -0.78
C GLY A 506 -14.33 5.28 -1.46
N ARG A 507 -13.67 4.19 -1.87
CA ARG A 507 -14.36 2.98 -2.35
C ARG A 507 -15.05 2.25 -1.21
N LEU A 508 -14.40 2.12 -0.04
CA LEU A 508 -14.94 1.36 1.08
C LEU A 508 -16.21 2.01 1.67
N ILE A 509 -16.20 3.34 1.84
CA ILE A 509 -17.34 4.11 2.37
C ILE A 509 -18.36 4.52 1.29
N GLY A 510 -18.16 4.08 0.04
CA GLY A 510 -19.04 4.42 -1.09
C GLY A 510 -19.09 5.90 -1.51
N ARG A 511 -18.10 6.73 -1.16
CA ARG A 511 -18.09 8.18 -1.43
C ARG A 511 -16.74 8.65 -2.03
N PRO A 512 -16.72 9.40 -3.15
CA PRO A 512 -15.47 9.87 -3.74
C PRO A 512 -14.74 10.85 -2.81
N PRO A 513 -13.38 10.92 -2.83
CA PRO A 513 -12.58 11.73 -1.91
C PRO A 513 -13.01 13.19 -1.79
N THR A 514 -13.46 13.79 -2.90
CA THR A 514 -13.93 15.18 -2.96
C THR A 514 -15.15 15.48 -2.09
N ARG A 515 -15.90 14.45 -1.63
CA ARG A 515 -17.07 14.61 -0.77
C ARG A 515 -16.77 14.53 0.73
N TRP A 516 -15.59 14.06 1.14
CA TRP A 516 -15.28 13.80 2.56
C TRP A 516 -13.89 14.24 3.02
N SER A 517 -12.93 14.46 2.12
CA SER A 517 -11.55 14.80 2.51
C SER A 517 -11.45 16.08 3.35
N GLY A 518 -12.27 17.09 3.04
CA GLY A 518 -12.36 18.33 3.84
C GLY A 518 -12.91 18.11 5.25
N ALA A 519 -13.84 17.17 5.44
CA ALA A 519 -14.33 16.79 6.77
C ALA A 519 -13.25 16.04 7.57
N VAL A 520 -12.43 15.22 6.91
CA VAL A 520 -11.25 14.59 7.55
C VAL A 520 -10.19 15.64 7.92
N GLU A 521 -9.91 16.63 7.08
CA GLU A 521 -9.00 17.75 7.44
C GLU A 521 -9.54 18.59 8.62
N ALA A 522 -10.86 18.75 8.75
CA ALA A 522 -11.49 19.40 9.89
C ALA A 522 -11.36 18.57 11.19
N LEU A 523 -11.65 17.27 11.12
CA LEU A 523 -11.49 16.36 12.25
C LEU A 523 -10.04 16.29 12.72
N LEU A 524 -9.08 16.17 11.80
CA LEU A 524 -7.65 16.16 12.09
C LEU A 524 -7.20 17.39 12.89
N ARG A 525 -7.74 18.58 12.59
CA ARG A 525 -7.48 19.81 13.36
C ARG A 525 -8.05 19.73 14.78
N SER A 526 -9.28 19.24 14.93
CA SER A 526 -9.96 19.09 16.23
C SER A 526 -9.25 18.06 17.12
N VAL A 527 -9.00 16.85 16.60
CA VAL A 527 -8.26 15.77 17.28
C VAL A 527 -6.85 16.21 17.68
N ARG A 528 -6.14 16.95 16.81
CA ARG A 528 -4.83 17.51 17.14
C ARG A 528 -4.88 18.53 18.28
N GLY A 529 -5.92 19.38 18.32
CA GLY A 529 -6.14 20.32 19.43
C GLY A 529 -6.30 19.56 20.75
N ALA A 530 -7.30 18.69 20.82
CA ALA A 530 -7.62 17.89 22.01
C ALA A 530 -6.43 17.03 22.50
N ALA A 531 -5.57 16.56 21.59
CA ALA A 531 -4.35 15.81 21.91
C ALA A 531 -3.21 16.70 22.46
N VAL A 532 -3.05 17.92 21.94
CA VAL A 532 -2.12 18.91 22.51
C VAL A 532 -2.59 19.32 23.91
N ASP A 533 -3.88 19.59 24.07
CA ASP A 533 -4.48 19.97 25.35
C ASP A 533 -4.32 18.85 26.40
N ALA A 534 -4.53 17.59 26.00
CA ALA A 534 -4.25 16.41 26.83
C ALA A 534 -2.77 16.34 27.25
N SER A 535 -1.85 16.63 26.33
CA SER A 535 -0.41 16.59 26.60
C SER A 535 0.04 17.70 27.55
N SER A 536 -0.59 18.88 27.49
CA SER A 536 -0.34 19.99 28.43
C SER A 536 -0.99 19.81 29.81
N GLN A 537 -1.87 18.81 29.98
CA GLN A 537 -2.50 18.46 31.26
C GLN A 537 -1.78 17.31 31.99
N GLY A 538 -0.52 17.01 31.61
CA GLY A 538 0.39 16.20 32.42
C GLY A 538 0.60 16.80 33.82
N PRO A 539 0.93 15.98 34.84
CA PRO A 539 0.58 16.26 36.22
C PRO A 539 1.14 17.57 36.75
N ALA A 540 0.26 18.37 37.35
CA ALA A 540 0.62 19.47 38.21
C ALA A 540 0.82 18.95 39.64
N GLY A 541 2.07 18.96 40.13
CA GLY A 541 2.45 18.53 41.48
C GLY A 541 3.12 17.16 41.50
#